data_AF-A0A3D8VMK9-F1
#
_entry.id   AF-A0A3D8VMK9-F1
#
_cell.length_a   1.000
_cell.length_b   1.000
_cell.length_c   1.000
_cell.angle_alpha   90.00
_cell.angle_beta   90.00
_cell.angle_gamma   90.00
#
_symmetry.space_group_name_H-M   'P 1'
#
loop_
_entity.id
_entity.type
_entity.pdbx_description
1 polymer ?
#
loop_
_entity_poly.entity_id
_entity_poly.type
_entity_poly.pdbx_seq_one_letter_code
_entity_poly.pdbx_strand_id
1 'polypeptide(L)'
;MIVVNIFGEIEPIVISKKLGITLSNLPQDWQEELIETMEEEIHRREYDIKKLRKYSNIPNIEQYNIKKIVEHKNFSGIFGEGSGNCLKKIASNLMCVSVEDFENSMLQKKNSYIDSPTCEREFGEKMMNLYKFLTRSGSKNTSWLPLTCLYSSEKSLFEETHVLRMIYAEMGLDIKMSPIIFNQKRIDSLLGFGEIIDSFLENTEDFYMFDYILTAIADDSNYNAYHIFKNYSLIEMILGKDEIDNPIKFDEKLSLFIKSDRYSSKKKLFAKMIRQIRNKIAHGNFIEVREKLEEYAAHFMKNYHFDYLEYSRENWIYLNICCELDIILTNILWELLSESNVSSHVK
;
A
#
# COMPACT_ATOMS: atom_id res chain seq x y z
N MET A 1 12.19 -10.15 -1.41
CA MET A 1 11.55 -10.34 -0.10
C MET A 1 11.30 -8.99 0.58
N ILE A 2 10.32 -8.90 1.50
CA ILE A 2 9.95 -7.63 2.16
C ILE A 2 10.00 -7.74 3.66
N VAL A 3 10.62 -6.77 4.32
CA VAL A 3 10.59 -6.65 5.78
C VAL A 3 9.42 -5.76 6.19
N VAL A 4 8.60 -6.24 7.11
CA VAL A 4 7.42 -5.53 7.63
C VAL A 4 7.61 -5.12 9.09
N ASN A 5 6.86 -4.12 9.54
CA ASN A 5 6.88 -3.62 10.93
C ASN A 5 6.16 -4.57 11.92
N ILE A 6 6.45 -5.87 11.85
CA ILE A 6 6.02 -6.87 12.83
C ILE A 6 7.27 -7.38 13.52
N PHE A 7 7.23 -7.46 14.84
CA PHE A 7 8.40 -7.79 15.65
C PHE A 7 8.14 -8.99 16.58
N GLY A 8 9.15 -9.81 16.79
CA GLY A 8 9.15 -10.99 17.66
C GLY A 8 9.66 -12.23 16.95
N GLU A 9 9.67 -13.34 17.67
CA GLU A 9 10.08 -14.66 17.15
C GLU A 9 8.84 -15.46 16.75
N ILE A 10 8.88 -16.03 15.54
CA ILE A 10 7.81 -16.88 15.00
C ILE A 10 8.41 -18.08 14.25
N GLU A 11 7.69 -19.19 14.28
CA GLU A 11 7.87 -20.23 13.26
C GLU A 11 7.27 -19.73 11.94
N PRO A 12 7.80 -20.12 10.78
CA PRO A 12 7.24 -19.73 9.48
C PRO A 12 5.75 -20.05 9.37
N ILE A 13 4.96 -19.05 8.95
CA ILE A 13 3.51 -19.15 8.81
C ILE A 13 3.13 -18.92 7.35
N VAL A 14 2.34 -19.82 6.78
CA VAL A 14 1.80 -19.63 5.43
C VAL A 14 0.67 -18.60 5.46
N ILE A 15 0.87 -17.48 4.76
CA ILE A 15 -0.17 -16.44 4.58
C ILE A 15 -1.14 -16.88 3.47
N SER A 16 -0.62 -17.24 2.30
CA SER A 16 -1.44 -17.70 1.16
C SER A 16 -0.85 -18.97 0.59
N LYS A 17 -1.63 -20.05 0.61
CA LYS A 17 -1.23 -21.35 0.08
C LYS A 17 -1.21 -21.32 -1.44
N LYS A 18 -2.20 -20.68 -2.08
CA LYS A 18 -2.27 -20.65 -3.56
C LYS A 18 -1.17 -19.82 -4.19
N LEU A 19 -0.57 -18.90 -3.43
CA LEU A 19 0.56 -18.08 -3.89
C LEU A 19 1.90 -18.51 -3.28
N GLY A 20 1.91 -19.48 -2.36
CA GLY A 20 3.13 -19.92 -1.68
C GLY A 20 3.81 -18.84 -0.83
N ILE A 21 3.03 -17.87 -0.32
CA ILE A 21 3.54 -16.71 0.43
C ILE A 21 3.54 -17.02 1.92
N THR A 22 4.66 -16.72 2.58
CA THR A 22 4.85 -16.96 4.01
C THR A 22 5.27 -15.69 4.76
N LEU A 23 5.06 -15.72 6.07
CA LEU A 23 5.62 -14.79 7.05
C LEU A 23 6.61 -15.55 7.92
N SER A 24 7.84 -15.08 7.99
CA SER A 24 8.89 -15.69 8.82
C SER A 24 9.77 -14.62 9.46
N ASN A 25 10.65 -15.02 10.38
CA ASN A 25 11.79 -14.17 10.74
C ASN A 25 12.78 -14.07 9.57
N LEU A 26 13.59 -13.01 9.56
CA LEU A 26 14.60 -12.80 8.53
C LEU A 26 15.66 -13.92 8.54
N PRO A 27 16.05 -14.45 7.37
CA PRO A 27 17.27 -15.24 7.19
C PRO A 27 18.54 -14.51 7.67
N GLN A 28 19.57 -15.26 8.04
CA GLN A 28 20.79 -14.71 8.65
C GLN A 28 21.54 -13.72 7.74
N ASP A 29 21.67 -14.04 6.46
CA ASP A 29 22.25 -13.19 5.42
C ASP A 29 21.48 -11.86 5.28
N TRP A 30 20.15 -11.92 5.31
CA TRP A 30 19.30 -10.73 5.26
C TRP A 30 19.31 -9.90 6.54
N GLN A 31 19.52 -10.53 7.69
CA GLN A 31 19.74 -9.78 8.94
C GLN A 31 21.02 -8.94 8.84
N GLU A 32 22.08 -9.49 8.24
CA GLU A 32 23.35 -8.78 8.04
C GLU A 32 23.18 -7.60 7.07
N GLU A 33 22.52 -7.82 5.92
CA GLU A 33 22.21 -6.76 4.96
C GLU A 33 21.35 -5.63 5.56
N LEU A 34 20.34 -5.98 6.38
CA LEU A 34 19.50 -5.00 7.06
C LEU A 34 20.28 -4.21 8.11
N ILE A 35 21.22 -4.84 8.82
CA ILE A 35 22.11 -4.16 9.76
C ILE A 35 22.98 -3.14 9.02
N GLU A 36 23.63 -3.54 7.91
CA GLU A 36 24.41 -2.64 7.07
C GLU A 36 23.57 -1.46 6.58
N THR A 37 22.34 -1.72 6.13
CA THR A 37 21.39 -0.68 5.70
C THR A 37 21.08 0.32 6.82
N MET A 38 20.84 -0.16 8.04
CA MET A 38 20.59 0.70 9.21
C MET A 38 21.85 1.51 9.60
N GLU A 39 23.03 0.91 9.52
CA GLU A 39 24.29 1.60 9.76
C GLU A 39 24.51 2.71 8.74
N GLU A 40 24.27 2.45 7.45
CA GLU A 40 24.34 3.48 6.41
C GLU A 40 23.34 4.63 6.64
N GLU A 41 22.12 4.33 7.10
CA GLU A 41 21.12 5.35 7.44
C GLU A 41 21.63 6.27 8.56
N ILE A 42 22.26 5.70 9.60
CA ILE A 42 22.89 6.45 10.70
C ILE A 42 24.03 7.33 10.16
N HIS A 43 24.98 6.75 9.43
CA HIS A 43 26.15 7.48 8.91
C HIS A 43 25.75 8.63 7.98
N ARG A 44 24.81 8.38 7.06
CA ARG A 44 24.25 9.42 6.18
C ARG A 44 23.66 10.55 7.00
N ARG A 45 22.89 10.23 8.04
CA ARG A 45 22.29 11.25 8.87
C ARG A 45 23.32 12.05 9.66
N GLU A 46 24.33 11.40 10.23
CA GLU A 46 25.40 12.09 10.95
C GLU A 46 26.12 13.09 10.03
N TYR A 47 26.37 12.69 8.78
CA TYR A 47 26.92 13.57 7.75
C TYR A 47 26.01 14.78 7.48
N ASP A 48 24.71 14.56 7.27
CA ASP A 48 23.73 15.62 7.04
C ASP A 48 23.64 16.60 8.20
N ILE A 49 23.57 16.10 9.43
CA ILE A 49 23.56 16.94 10.64
C ILE A 49 24.84 17.77 10.70
N LYS A 50 26.01 17.18 10.44
CA LYS A 50 27.29 17.90 10.43
C LYS A 50 27.30 19.01 9.37
N LYS A 51 26.72 18.76 8.20
CA LYS A 51 26.59 19.77 7.14
C LYS A 51 25.64 20.89 7.54
N LEU A 52 24.48 20.55 8.11
CA LEU A 52 23.44 21.52 8.48
C LEU A 52 23.77 22.32 9.75
N ARG A 53 24.52 21.73 10.70
CA ARG A 53 25.04 22.43 11.89
C ARG A 53 25.91 23.64 11.57
N LYS A 54 26.50 23.69 10.36
CA LYS A 54 27.21 24.86 9.86
C LYS A 54 26.29 26.08 9.65
N TYR A 55 24.98 25.86 9.49
CA TYR A 55 24.00 26.90 9.15
C TYR A 55 22.95 27.11 10.25
N SER A 56 22.82 26.19 11.21
CA SER A 56 21.80 26.27 12.27
C SER A 56 22.12 25.37 13.47
N ASN A 57 21.66 25.74 14.67
CA ASN A 57 21.72 24.86 15.84
C ASN A 57 20.65 23.77 15.74
N ILE A 58 20.97 22.65 15.10
CA ILE A 58 20.06 21.52 14.99
C ILE A 58 20.19 20.60 16.22
N PRO A 59 19.09 20.32 16.93
CA PRO A 59 19.10 19.41 18.08
C PRO A 59 19.51 17.98 17.68
N ASN A 60 19.96 17.19 18.66
CA ASN A 60 20.23 15.76 18.44
C ASN A 60 18.94 15.05 17.98
N ILE A 61 19.08 14.17 16.99
CA ILE A 61 17.92 13.55 16.35
C ILE A 61 17.64 12.22 17.04
N GLU A 62 16.58 12.20 17.83
CA GLU A 62 16.17 11.04 18.61
C GLU A 62 15.83 9.81 17.76
N GLN A 63 15.46 10.01 16.49
CA GLN A 63 15.04 8.95 15.56
C GLN A 63 16.14 7.94 15.17
N TYR A 64 17.41 8.23 15.51
CA TYR A 64 18.55 7.34 15.30
C TYR A 64 19.17 6.83 16.60
N ASN A 65 18.55 7.14 17.74
CA ASN A 65 19.01 6.59 19.01
C ASN A 65 18.49 5.14 19.15
N ILE A 66 19.27 4.19 18.63
CA ILE A 66 18.91 2.77 18.58
C ILE A 66 18.60 2.22 19.98
N LYS A 67 19.33 2.67 21.01
CA LYS A 67 19.08 2.28 22.39
C LYS A 67 17.69 2.75 22.85
N LYS A 68 17.33 4.00 22.57
CA LYS A 68 16.00 4.55 22.86
C LYS A 68 14.89 3.79 22.13
N ILE A 69 15.14 3.37 20.88
CA ILE A 69 14.20 2.55 20.12
C ILE A 69 13.97 1.22 20.84
N VAL A 70 15.04 0.47 21.13
CA VAL A 70 14.95 -0.86 21.75
C VAL A 70 14.30 -0.81 23.15
N GLU A 71 14.54 0.26 23.91
CA GLU A 71 14.00 0.43 25.28
C GLU A 71 12.58 1.04 25.31
N HIS A 72 12.01 1.39 24.15
CA HIS A 72 10.72 2.06 24.11
C HIS A 72 9.56 1.13 24.54
N LYS A 73 8.57 1.68 25.24
CA LYS A 73 7.40 0.93 25.75
C LYS A 73 6.66 0.13 24.66
N ASN A 74 6.65 0.63 23.41
CA ASN A 74 5.99 -0.03 22.28
C ASN A 74 6.74 -1.29 21.80
N PHE A 75 7.93 -1.58 22.34
CA PHE A 75 8.69 -2.80 22.07
C PHE A 75 8.99 -3.60 23.35
N SER A 76 8.35 -3.25 24.46
CA SER A 76 8.51 -3.95 25.73
C SER A 76 8.10 -5.42 25.60
N GLY A 77 8.98 -6.32 26.04
CA GLY A 77 8.78 -7.78 25.94
C GLY A 77 9.07 -8.39 24.57
N ILE A 78 9.46 -7.58 23.58
CA ILE A 78 9.88 -8.06 22.25
C ILE A 78 11.41 -8.20 22.22
N PHE A 79 12.13 -7.10 22.44
CA PHE A 79 13.58 -7.14 22.49
C PHE A 79 14.03 -7.62 23.88
N GLY A 80 14.64 -8.81 23.97
CA GLY A 80 15.07 -9.39 25.24
C GLY A 80 15.98 -8.47 26.09
N GLU A 81 15.92 -8.62 27.41
CA GLU A 81 16.71 -7.86 28.37
C GLU A 81 18.22 -8.19 28.23
N GLY A 82 19.08 -7.18 28.13
CA GLY A 82 20.54 -7.38 28.14
C GLY A 82 21.34 -6.37 27.31
N SER A 83 22.61 -6.18 27.66
CA SER A 83 23.58 -5.34 26.94
C SER A 83 24.11 -6.07 25.70
N GLY A 84 23.37 -6.03 24.59
CA GLY A 84 23.78 -6.59 23.30
C GLY A 84 23.76 -5.52 22.19
N ASN A 85 24.27 -5.85 21.00
CA ASN A 85 24.18 -4.97 19.84
C ASN A 85 22.70 -4.70 19.50
N CYS A 86 22.24 -3.45 19.70
CA CYS A 86 20.85 -3.07 19.52
C CYS A 86 20.37 -3.21 18.06
N LEU A 87 21.23 -2.99 17.06
CA LEU A 87 20.88 -3.20 15.65
C LEU A 87 20.59 -4.66 15.37
N LYS A 88 21.45 -5.56 15.88
CA LYS A 88 21.24 -7.00 15.77
C LYS A 88 19.94 -7.44 16.44
N LYS A 89 19.59 -6.86 17.60
CA LYS A 89 18.30 -7.12 18.26
C LYS A 89 17.12 -6.72 17.38
N ILE A 90 17.18 -5.56 16.74
CA ILE A 90 16.13 -5.09 15.82
C ILE A 90 16.02 -6.06 14.63
N ALA A 91 17.13 -6.34 13.94
CA ALA A 91 17.12 -7.17 12.74
C ALA A 91 16.64 -8.61 12.99
N SER A 92 17.12 -9.25 14.06
CA SER A 92 16.72 -10.63 14.42
C SER A 92 15.25 -10.77 14.83
N ASN A 93 14.63 -9.70 15.30
CA ASN A 93 13.23 -9.71 15.73
C ASN A 93 12.28 -9.20 14.65
N LEU A 94 12.77 -8.73 13.51
CA LEU A 94 11.90 -8.34 12.41
C LEU A 94 11.39 -9.57 11.65
N MET A 95 10.25 -9.40 11.02
CA MET A 95 9.63 -10.41 10.17
C MET A 95 9.63 -9.98 8.71
N CYS A 96 9.65 -10.95 7.82
CA CYS A 96 9.61 -10.75 6.39
C CYS A 96 8.48 -11.56 5.73
N VAL A 97 7.99 -11.02 4.61
CA VAL A 97 7.06 -11.67 3.69
C VAL A 97 7.84 -12.09 2.45
N SER A 98 7.79 -13.37 2.13
CA SER A 98 8.53 -14.01 1.03
C SER A 98 7.65 -15.04 0.31
N VAL A 99 8.09 -15.46 -0.87
CA VAL A 99 7.54 -16.62 -1.58
C VAL A 99 8.45 -17.80 -1.26
N GLU A 100 7.95 -18.77 -0.49
CA GLU A 100 8.72 -19.96 -0.09
C GLU A 100 8.26 -21.24 -0.79
N ASP A 101 6.97 -21.35 -1.12
CA ASP A 101 6.41 -22.53 -1.80
C ASP A 101 6.02 -22.22 -3.25
N PHE A 102 6.99 -21.74 -4.03
CA PHE A 102 6.75 -21.41 -5.44
C PHE A 102 6.32 -22.64 -6.26
N GLU A 103 6.94 -23.79 -6.00
CA GLU A 103 6.76 -25.01 -6.78
C GLU A 103 5.33 -25.56 -6.74
N ASN A 104 4.58 -25.29 -5.68
CA ASN A 104 3.18 -25.67 -5.57
C ASN A 104 2.21 -24.47 -5.72
N SER A 105 2.72 -23.30 -6.06
CA SER A 105 1.93 -22.07 -6.18
C SER A 105 1.39 -21.84 -7.58
N MET A 106 0.33 -21.02 -7.68
CA MET A 106 -0.17 -20.52 -8.95
C MET A 106 0.80 -19.55 -9.66
N LEU A 107 1.86 -19.08 -8.98
CA LEU A 107 2.86 -18.19 -9.58
C LEU A 107 3.59 -18.84 -10.77
N GLN A 108 3.68 -20.18 -10.78
CA GLN A 108 4.23 -20.95 -11.91
C GLN A 108 3.47 -20.73 -13.23
N LYS A 109 2.23 -20.25 -13.18
CA LYS A 109 1.45 -19.91 -14.39
C LYS A 109 2.01 -18.68 -15.12
N LYS A 110 2.80 -17.85 -14.42
CA LYS A 110 3.40 -16.64 -14.97
C LYS A 110 4.89 -16.79 -15.19
N ASN A 111 5.62 -17.35 -14.22
CA ASN A 111 7.07 -17.47 -14.27
C ASN A 111 7.50 -18.94 -14.15
N SER A 112 8.65 -19.28 -14.74
CA SER A 112 9.24 -20.61 -14.57
C SER A 112 10.09 -20.76 -13.30
N TYR A 113 10.40 -19.65 -12.62
CA TYR A 113 11.20 -19.60 -11.39
C TYR A 113 10.88 -18.32 -10.61
N ILE A 114 11.23 -18.29 -9.32
CA ILE A 114 10.95 -17.18 -8.39
C ILE A 114 11.70 -15.91 -8.81
N ASP A 115 13.01 -16.03 -9.01
CA ASP A 115 13.91 -14.92 -9.34
C ASP A 115 13.80 -14.59 -10.82
N SER A 116 12.72 -13.94 -11.22
CA SER A 116 12.53 -13.58 -12.62
C SER A 116 13.71 -12.70 -13.09
N PRO A 117 14.33 -12.96 -14.25
CA PRO A 117 15.38 -12.09 -14.79
C PRO A 117 14.75 -10.85 -15.45
N THR A 118 13.43 -10.74 -15.39
CA THR A 118 12.66 -9.59 -15.83
C THR A 118 12.71 -8.55 -14.72
N CYS A 119 12.85 -7.27 -15.05
CA CYS A 119 12.74 -6.15 -14.09
C CYS A 119 11.29 -5.96 -13.57
N GLU A 120 10.57 -7.05 -13.32
CA GLU A 120 9.22 -7.06 -12.76
C GLU A 120 9.32 -7.12 -11.24
N ARG A 121 8.53 -6.27 -10.58
CA ARG A 121 8.42 -6.25 -9.13
C ARG A 121 8.00 -7.62 -8.59
N GLU A 122 8.65 -8.05 -7.50
CA GLU A 122 8.31 -9.29 -6.82
C GLU A 122 6.85 -9.37 -6.36
N PHE A 123 6.28 -10.57 -6.38
CA PHE A 123 4.87 -10.80 -6.06
C PHE A 123 4.53 -10.46 -4.61
N GLY A 124 5.43 -10.76 -3.66
CA GLY A 124 5.28 -10.35 -2.26
C GLY A 124 5.08 -8.84 -2.13
N GLU A 125 5.72 -8.05 -2.99
CA GLU A 125 5.63 -6.58 -2.92
C GLU A 125 4.35 -6.06 -3.52
N LYS A 126 3.93 -6.63 -4.64
CA LYS A 126 2.62 -6.32 -5.18
C LYS A 126 1.51 -6.66 -4.17
N MET A 127 1.61 -7.80 -3.49
CA MET A 127 0.67 -8.24 -2.46
C MET A 127 0.62 -7.26 -1.27
N MET A 128 1.77 -6.84 -0.75
CA MET A 128 1.84 -5.85 0.33
C MET A 128 1.35 -4.46 -0.10
N ASN A 129 1.57 -4.08 -1.36
CA ASN A 129 1.01 -2.85 -1.92
C ASN A 129 -0.52 -2.90 -1.99
N LEU A 130 -1.11 -4.04 -2.39
CA LEU A 130 -2.56 -4.25 -2.32
C LEU A 130 -3.06 -4.17 -0.87
N TYR A 131 -2.41 -4.86 0.07
CA TYR A 131 -2.79 -4.79 1.50
C TYR A 131 -2.82 -3.34 2.00
N LYS A 132 -1.77 -2.57 1.69
CA LYS A 132 -1.67 -1.15 2.04
C LYS A 132 -2.75 -0.31 1.34
N PHE A 133 -3.05 -0.59 0.08
CA PHE A 133 -4.09 0.08 -0.68
C PHE A 133 -5.46 -0.13 -0.03
N LEU A 134 -5.79 -1.37 0.33
CA LEU A 134 -7.07 -1.75 0.93
C LEU A 134 -7.26 -1.19 2.35
N THR A 135 -6.17 -1.02 3.12
CA THR A 135 -6.20 -0.52 4.51
C THR A 135 -6.17 1.00 4.62
N ARG A 136 -5.54 1.72 3.68
CA ARG A 136 -5.40 3.20 3.73
C ARG A 136 -6.70 3.95 3.50
N SER A 137 -7.58 3.44 2.65
CA SER A 137 -8.78 4.16 2.19
C SER A 137 -9.94 4.17 3.20
N GLY A 138 -9.70 3.71 4.44
CA GLY A 138 -10.65 3.86 5.55
C GLY A 138 -11.96 3.13 5.34
N SER A 139 -11.96 2.08 4.52
CA SER A 139 -13.11 1.19 4.39
C SER A 139 -13.43 0.65 5.79
N LYS A 140 -14.62 0.98 6.31
CA LYS A 140 -15.13 0.50 7.61
C LYS A 140 -15.25 -1.03 7.69
N ASN A 141 -14.95 -1.74 6.60
CA ASN A 141 -15.21 -3.15 6.44
C ASN A 141 -14.09 -4.05 6.96
N THR A 142 -12.99 -3.50 7.48
CA THR A 142 -11.84 -4.32 7.89
C THR A 142 -11.33 -3.97 9.27
N SER A 143 -11.24 -4.97 10.13
CA SER A 143 -10.50 -4.89 11.41
C SER A 143 -8.98 -4.98 11.23
N TRP A 144 -8.49 -4.95 9.98
CA TRP A 144 -7.09 -5.13 9.64
C TRP A 144 -6.24 -3.94 10.10
N LEU A 145 -5.10 -4.26 10.71
CA LEU A 145 -4.15 -3.24 11.15
C LEU A 145 -3.21 -2.85 10.01
N PRO A 146 -2.91 -1.55 9.84
CA PRO A 146 -1.98 -1.10 8.81
C PRO A 146 -0.59 -1.69 9.04
N LEU A 147 0.05 -2.08 7.94
CA LEU A 147 1.41 -2.60 7.89
C LEU A 147 2.29 -1.69 7.06
N THR A 148 3.54 -1.62 7.47
CA THR A 148 4.56 -0.77 6.88
C THR A 148 5.68 -1.66 6.37
N CYS A 149 5.96 -1.59 5.07
CA CYS A 149 7.20 -2.13 4.50
C CYS A 149 8.37 -1.24 4.95
N LEU A 150 9.27 -1.83 5.75
CA LEU A 150 10.48 -1.18 6.25
C LEU A 150 11.63 -1.29 5.24
N TYR A 151 11.71 -2.44 4.57
CA TYR A 151 12.75 -2.78 3.59
C TYR A 151 12.14 -3.65 2.48
N SER A 152 12.65 -3.51 1.26
CA SER A 152 12.38 -4.38 0.12
C SER A 152 13.68 -4.57 -0.66
N SER A 153 13.97 -5.79 -1.11
CA SER A 153 15.11 -6.07 -2.02
C SER A 153 15.00 -5.35 -3.36
N GLU A 154 13.78 -5.00 -3.77
CA GLU A 154 13.51 -4.39 -5.08
C GLU A 154 13.84 -2.89 -5.10
N LYS A 155 14.17 -2.29 -3.95
CA LYS A 155 14.50 -0.88 -3.90
C LYS A 155 15.75 -0.60 -4.74
N SER A 156 15.58 0.32 -5.68
CA SER A 156 16.68 0.84 -6.48
C SER A 156 17.81 1.33 -5.58
N LEU A 157 19.07 1.17 -6.03
CA LEU A 157 20.26 1.73 -5.38
C LEU A 157 20.16 3.26 -5.17
N PHE A 158 19.25 3.92 -5.88
CA PHE A 158 19.01 5.36 -5.79
C PHE A 158 17.89 5.74 -4.80
N GLU A 159 17.16 4.78 -4.25
CA GLU A 159 16.12 5.01 -3.25
C GLU A 159 16.68 4.88 -1.85
N GLU A 160 16.50 5.92 -1.02
CA GLU A 160 16.92 5.85 0.37
C GLU A 160 16.00 4.93 1.18
N THR A 161 16.59 3.95 1.87
CA THR A 161 15.89 3.16 2.87
C THR A 161 15.90 3.89 4.21
N HIS A 162 14.75 3.93 4.86
CA HIS A 162 14.50 4.68 6.09
C HIS A 162 14.00 3.77 7.22
N VAL A 163 14.66 2.62 7.42
CA VAL A 163 14.24 1.60 8.38
C VAL A 163 14.09 2.19 9.78
N LEU A 164 15.12 2.87 10.29
CA LEU A 164 15.14 3.39 11.66
C LEU A 164 14.14 4.53 11.83
N ARG A 165 14.03 5.42 10.84
CA ARG A 165 13.02 6.49 10.85
C ARG A 165 11.59 5.93 10.89
N MET A 166 11.32 4.85 10.15
CA MET A 166 10.01 4.20 10.16
C MET A 166 9.73 3.49 11.49
N ILE A 167 10.71 2.79 12.05
CA ILE A 167 10.58 2.18 13.39
C ILE A 167 10.35 3.27 14.45
N TYR A 168 11.04 4.41 14.34
CA TYR A 168 10.82 5.53 15.25
C TYR A 168 9.40 6.11 15.14
N ALA A 169 8.81 6.13 13.94
CA ALA A 169 7.41 6.55 13.78
C ALA A 169 6.44 5.64 14.56
N GLU A 170 6.74 4.34 14.67
CA GLU A 170 5.95 3.39 15.50
C GLU A 170 6.00 3.75 16.99
N MET A 171 7.07 4.41 17.48
CA MET A 171 7.14 4.89 18.86
C MET A 171 6.12 6.01 19.15
N GLY A 172 5.71 6.75 18.12
CA GLY A 172 4.70 7.81 18.23
C GLY A 172 3.26 7.29 18.35
N LEU A 173 3.04 5.98 18.14
CA LEU A 173 1.71 5.38 18.23
C LEU A 173 1.29 5.20 19.71
N ASP A 174 0.10 5.70 20.06
CA ASP A 174 -0.52 5.44 21.36
C ASP A 174 -1.18 4.06 21.39
N ILE A 175 -0.36 3.03 21.56
CA ILE A 175 -0.80 1.63 21.60
C ILE A 175 -1.33 1.32 23.01
N LYS A 176 -2.66 1.15 23.13
CA LYS A 176 -3.35 0.85 24.39
C LYS A 176 -3.39 -0.64 24.76
N MET A 177 -2.47 -1.44 24.19
CA MET A 177 -2.34 -2.87 24.45
C MET A 177 -0.86 -3.27 24.47
N SER A 178 -0.53 -4.45 24.99
CA SER A 178 0.86 -4.92 24.99
C SER A 178 1.40 -5.06 23.56
N PRO A 179 2.69 -4.77 23.31
CA PRO A 179 3.31 -4.92 22.00
C PRO A 179 3.15 -6.31 21.37
N ILE A 180 3.23 -7.37 22.19
CA ILE A 180 3.05 -8.76 21.75
C ILE A 180 1.65 -8.98 21.15
N ILE A 181 0.60 -8.60 21.88
CA ILE A 181 -0.80 -8.69 21.38
C ILE A 181 -1.00 -7.82 20.13
N PHE A 182 -0.37 -6.65 20.07
CA PHE A 182 -0.47 -5.76 18.92
C PHE A 182 0.15 -6.39 17.66
N ASN A 183 1.33 -7.02 17.78
CA ASN A 183 1.97 -7.75 16.70
C ASN A 183 1.18 -8.99 16.30
N GLN A 184 0.61 -9.73 17.26
CA GLN A 184 -0.27 -10.86 16.93
C GLN A 184 -1.46 -10.41 16.07
N LYS A 185 -2.12 -9.30 16.40
CA LYS A 185 -3.21 -8.76 15.57
C LYS A 185 -2.78 -8.36 14.16
N ARG A 186 -1.53 -7.91 14.00
CA ARG A 186 -0.93 -7.64 12.68
C ARG A 186 -0.76 -8.94 11.88
N ILE A 187 -0.27 -9.99 12.52
CA ILE A 187 -0.17 -11.35 11.92
C ILE A 187 -1.56 -11.86 11.54
N ASP A 188 -2.54 -11.77 12.44
CA ASP A 188 -3.93 -12.20 12.18
C ASP A 188 -4.54 -11.43 11.00
N SER A 189 -4.19 -10.15 10.83
CA SER A 189 -4.64 -9.35 9.67
C SER A 189 -4.04 -9.85 8.36
N LEU A 190 -2.76 -10.25 8.34
CA LEU A 190 -2.13 -10.86 7.16
C LEU A 190 -2.75 -12.21 6.84
N LEU A 191 -3.00 -13.05 7.85
CA LEU A 191 -3.64 -14.35 7.66
C LEU A 191 -5.02 -14.20 7.06
N GLY A 192 -5.86 -13.32 7.62
CA GLY A 192 -7.19 -13.03 7.06
C GLY A 192 -7.13 -12.48 5.63
N PHE A 193 -6.11 -11.67 5.30
CA PHE A 193 -5.90 -11.21 3.93
C PHE A 193 -5.51 -12.34 2.97
N GLY A 194 -4.60 -13.22 3.40
CA GLY A 194 -4.19 -14.38 2.64
C GLY A 194 -5.34 -15.36 2.39
N GLU A 195 -6.20 -15.60 3.38
CA GLU A 195 -7.41 -16.42 3.25
C GLU A 195 -8.39 -15.89 2.21
N ILE A 196 -8.59 -14.56 2.17
CA ILE A 196 -9.44 -13.91 1.17
C ILE A 196 -8.86 -14.10 -0.24
N ILE A 197 -7.55 -13.92 -0.40
CA ILE A 197 -6.88 -14.12 -1.70
C ILE A 197 -6.97 -15.60 -2.12
N ASP A 198 -6.69 -16.52 -1.21
CA ASP A 198 -6.79 -17.95 -1.49
C ASP A 198 -8.23 -18.34 -1.86
N SER A 199 -9.24 -17.74 -1.24
CA SER A 199 -10.64 -17.99 -1.60
C SER A 199 -10.96 -17.48 -3.01
N PHE A 200 -10.47 -16.29 -3.37
CA PHE A 200 -10.69 -15.67 -4.67
C PHE A 200 -10.01 -16.42 -5.84
N LEU A 201 -8.82 -17.00 -5.64
CA LEU A 201 -8.03 -17.62 -6.70
C LEU A 201 -8.52 -19.04 -7.06
N GLU A 202 -9.74 -19.22 -7.55
CA GLU A 202 -10.30 -20.55 -7.84
C GLU A 202 -9.72 -21.17 -9.10
N ASN A 203 -9.52 -20.37 -10.14
CA ASN A 203 -9.10 -20.83 -11.46
C ASN A 203 -7.96 -19.99 -12.08
N THR A 204 -7.62 -20.27 -13.34
CA THR A 204 -6.55 -19.58 -14.07
C THR A 204 -6.93 -18.17 -14.51
N GLU A 205 -8.18 -17.92 -14.87
CA GLU A 205 -8.67 -16.58 -15.21
C GLU A 205 -8.58 -15.66 -13.99
N ASP A 206 -9.00 -16.14 -12.80
CA ASP A 206 -8.93 -15.39 -11.55
C ASP A 206 -7.48 -14.98 -11.22
N PHE A 207 -6.53 -15.91 -11.43
CA PHE A 207 -5.11 -15.63 -11.22
C PHE A 207 -4.59 -14.51 -12.13
N TYR A 208 -4.88 -14.55 -13.44
CA TYR A 208 -4.43 -13.51 -14.35
C TYR A 208 -5.10 -12.15 -14.06
N MET A 209 -6.38 -12.16 -13.68
CA MET A 209 -7.06 -10.94 -13.23
C MET A 209 -6.43 -10.38 -11.95
N PHE A 210 -6.10 -11.24 -10.99
CA PHE A 210 -5.45 -10.84 -9.75
C PHE A 210 -4.06 -10.25 -9.98
N ASP A 211 -3.21 -10.91 -10.76
CA ASP A 211 -1.86 -10.42 -11.09
C ASP A 211 -1.92 -9.06 -11.82
N TYR A 212 -2.91 -8.87 -12.69
CA TYR A 212 -3.14 -7.57 -13.33
C TYR A 212 -3.52 -6.48 -12.32
N ILE A 213 -4.47 -6.76 -11.41
CA ILE A 213 -4.87 -5.83 -10.34
C ILE A 213 -3.66 -5.46 -9.46
N LEU A 214 -2.91 -6.48 -9.03
CA LEU A 214 -1.71 -6.32 -8.21
C LEU A 214 -0.69 -5.42 -8.87
N THR A 215 -0.41 -5.65 -10.16
CA THR A 215 0.54 -4.84 -10.94
C THR A 215 0.05 -3.40 -11.09
N ALA A 216 -1.22 -3.19 -11.45
CA ALA A 216 -1.79 -1.85 -11.61
C ALA A 216 -1.82 -1.03 -10.31
N ILE A 217 -1.99 -1.68 -9.14
CA ILE A 217 -1.95 -1.00 -7.84
C ILE A 217 -0.50 -0.70 -7.43
N ALA A 218 0.41 -1.63 -7.71
CA ALA A 218 1.83 -1.47 -7.42
C ALA A 218 2.47 -0.34 -8.25
N ASP A 219 2.07 -0.21 -9.52
CA ASP A 219 2.67 0.73 -10.46
C ASP A 219 2.01 2.10 -10.41
N ASP A 220 2.78 3.15 -10.12
CA ASP A 220 2.39 4.56 -10.01
C ASP A 220 1.53 4.94 -8.78
N SER A 221 2.15 5.75 -7.91
CA SER A 221 1.51 6.40 -6.77
C SER A 221 1.41 7.92 -6.93
N ASN A 222 1.74 8.46 -8.12
CA ASN A 222 1.69 9.89 -8.36
C ASN A 222 0.25 10.30 -8.68
N TYR A 223 -0.34 11.15 -7.84
CA TYR A 223 -1.73 11.57 -8.02
C TYR A 223 -1.89 12.58 -9.16
N ASN A 224 -1.85 12.09 -10.39
CA ASN A 224 -1.87 12.85 -11.64
C ASN A 224 -2.92 12.29 -12.63
N ALA A 225 -2.93 12.81 -13.86
CA ALA A 225 -3.85 12.36 -14.92
C ALA A 225 -3.71 10.86 -15.26
N TYR A 226 -2.49 10.30 -15.22
CA TYR A 226 -2.27 8.88 -15.49
C TYR A 226 -2.86 7.99 -14.39
N HIS A 227 -2.73 8.39 -13.12
CA HIS A 227 -3.39 7.68 -12.01
C HIS A 227 -4.92 7.63 -12.17
N ILE A 228 -5.54 8.73 -12.61
CA ILE A 228 -6.97 8.75 -12.94
C ILE A 228 -7.28 7.76 -14.07
N PHE A 229 -6.52 7.81 -15.16
CA PHE A 229 -6.72 6.91 -16.29
C PHE A 229 -6.59 5.44 -15.89
N LYS A 230 -5.54 5.10 -15.15
CA LYS A 230 -5.22 3.76 -14.66
C LYS A 230 -6.32 3.23 -13.73
N ASN A 231 -6.61 3.94 -12.64
CA ASN A 231 -7.59 3.47 -11.66
C ASN A 231 -8.99 3.38 -12.25
N TYR A 232 -9.39 4.35 -13.09
CA TYR A 232 -10.69 4.29 -13.74
C TYR A 232 -10.77 3.12 -14.73
N SER A 233 -9.70 2.83 -15.48
CA SER A 233 -9.68 1.68 -16.38
C SER A 233 -9.75 0.36 -15.62
N LEU A 234 -9.14 0.28 -14.43
CA LEU A 234 -9.27 -0.90 -13.56
C LEU A 234 -10.71 -1.06 -13.03
N ILE A 235 -11.35 0.04 -12.63
CA ILE A 235 -12.78 0.06 -12.26
C ILE A 235 -13.66 -0.40 -13.43
N GLU A 236 -13.40 0.09 -14.64
CA GLU A 236 -14.14 -0.29 -15.85
C GLU A 236 -13.95 -1.76 -16.20
N MET A 237 -12.73 -2.30 -16.05
CA MET A 237 -12.46 -3.72 -16.23
C MET A 237 -13.25 -4.59 -15.26
N ILE A 238 -13.32 -4.20 -13.98
CA ILE A 238 -13.97 -5.00 -12.92
C ILE A 238 -15.50 -4.88 -13.00
N LEU A 239 -16.04 -3.66 -13.17
CA LEU A 239 -17.49 -3.44 -13.13
C LEU A 239 -18.16 -3.51 -14.51
N GLY A 240 -17.41 -3.26 -15.58
CA GLY A 240 -17.95 -2.95 -16.90
C GLY A 240 -18.12 -4.14 -17.84
N LYS A 241 -17.77 -5.38 -17.43
CA LYS A 241 -17.77 -6.58 -18.30
C LYS A 241 -19.07 -6.75 -19.10
N ASP A 242 -20.22 -6.41 -18.51
CA ASP A 242 -21.55 -6.53 -19.14
C ASP A 242 -22.19 -5.20 -19.58
N GLU A 243 -21.54 -4.06 -19.34
CA GLU A 243 -22.12 -2.72 -19.57
C GLU A 243 -21.27 -1.80 -20.47
N ILE A 244 -20.32 -2.38 -21.22
CA ILE A 244 -19.35 -1.67 -22.09
C ILE A 244 -20.02 -0.65 -23.03
N ASP A 245 -21.19 -0.99 -23.58
CA ASP A 245 -21.88 -0.17 -24.57
C ASP A 245 -22.85 0.86 -23.98
N ASN A 246 -23.03 0.91 -22.64
CA ASN A 246 -23.96 1.84 -22.00
C ASN A 246 -23.28 2.66 -20.89
N PRO A 247 -22.69 3.82 -21.24
CA PRO A 247 -22.01 4.68 -20.27
C PRO A 247 -22.90 5.20 -19.15
N ILE A 248 -24.23 5.29 -19.36
CA ILE A 248 -25.17 5.76 -18.33
C ILE A 248 -25.35 4.68 -17.26
N LYS A 249 -25.56 3.42 -17.68
CA LYS A 249 -25.68 2.30 -16.73
C LYS A 249 -24.40 2.13 -15.93
N PHE A 250 -23.25 2.23 -16.58
CA PHE A 250 -21.97 2.18 -15.90
C PHE A 250 -21.84 3.30 -14.85
N ASP A 251 -22.22 4.54 -15.18
CA ASP A 251 -22.22 5.65 -14.22
C ASP A 251 -23.15 5.36 -13.02
N GLU A 252 -24.29 4.73 -13.25
CA GLU A 252 -25.22 4.32 -12.19
C GLU A 252 -24.61 3.25 -11.29
N LYS A 253 -24.01 2.21 -11.88
CA LYS A 253 -23.32 1.12 -11.18
C LYS A 253 -22.15 1.65 -10.35
N LEU A 254 -21.28 2.47 -10.95
CA LEU A 254 -20.15 3.11 -10.26
C LEU A 254 -20.63 3.98 -9.09
N SER A 255 -21.77 4.67 -9.22
CA SER A 255 -22.27 5.55 -8.18
C SER A 255 -22.62 4.83 -6.87
N LEU A 256 -22.88 3.52 -6.91
CA LEU A 256 -23.16 2.69 -5.72
C LEU A 256 -21.92 2.53 -4.82
N PHE A 257 -20.72 2.58 -5.40
CA PHE A 257 -19.45 2.45 -4.68
C PHE A 257 -18.94 3.77 -4.08
N ILE A 258 -19.62 4.88 -4.37
CA ILE A 258 -19.32 6.20 -3.79
C ILE A 258 -19.98 6.28 -2.41
N LYS A 259 -19.27 5.84 -1.36
CA LYS A 259 -19.82 5.78 0.01
C LYS A 259 -19.83 7.12 0.76
N SER A 260 -19.12 8.14 0.26
CA SER A 260 -19.02 9.42 0.96
C SER A 260 -20.33 10.21 0.96
N ASP A 261 -20.81 10.58 2.16
CA ASP A 261 -22.03 11.37 2.36
C ASP A 261 -21.92 12.78 1.74
N ARG A 262 -20.69 13.28 1.56
CA ARG A 262 -20.40 14.56 0.90
C ARG A 262 -20.94 14.63 -0.53
N TYR A 263 -21.22 13.48 -1.13
CA TYR A 263 -21.74 13.34 -2.48
C TYR A 263 -23.17 12.83 -2.56
N SER A 264 -23.89 12.67 -1.45
CA SER A 264 -25.24 12.06 -1.37
C SER A 264 -26.11 12.23 -2.63
N SER A 265 -26.51 13.45 -2.98
CA SER A 265 -27.34 13.75 -4.18
C SER A 265 -26.56 13.89 -5.48
N LYS A 266 -25.23 13.90 -5.43
CA LYS A 266 -24.31 14.12 -6.55
C LYS A 266 -23.51 12.88 -6.96
N LYS A 267 -23.75 11.70 -6.39
CA LYS A 267 -22.97 10.48 -6.71
C LYS A 267 -23.00 10.14 -8.20
N LYS A 268 -24.18 10.17 -8.83
CA LYS A 268 -24.33 9.96 -10.29
C LYS A 268 -23.61 11.03 -11.11
N LEU A 269 -23.69 12.29 -10.67
CA LEU A 269 -22.97 13.39 -11.32
C LEU A 269 -21.45 13.19 -11.23
N PHE A 270 -20.95 12.79 -10.05
CA PHE A 270 -19.54 12.48 -9.84
C PHE A 270 -19.08 11.38 -10.81
N ALA A 271 -19.77 10.23 -10.83
CA ALA A 271 -19.43 9.10 -11.70
C ALA A 271 -19.34 9.52 -13.17
N LYS A 272 -20.36 10.24 -13.65
CA LYS A 272 -20.38 10.81 -15.01
C LYS A 272 -19.21 11.75 -15.28
N MET A 273 -18.89 12.65 -14.35
CA MET A 273 -17.81 13.63 -14.54
C MET A 273 -16.44 12.95 -14.59
N ILE A 274 -16.18 11.98 -13.71
CA ILE A 274 -14.92 11.24 -13.73
C ILE A 274 -14.77 10.47 -15.05
N ARG A 275 -15.83 9.81 -15.54
CA ARG A 275 -15.82 9.16 -16.85
C ARG A 275 -15.46 10.13 -17.97
N GLN A 276 -16.08 11.30 -17.98
CA GLN A 276 -15.80 12.33 -18.99
C GLN A 276 -14.34 12.79 -18.92
N ILE A 277 -13.82 13.07 -17.72
CA ILE A 277 -12.41 13.45 -17.53
C ILE A 277 -11.49 12.34 -18.04
N ARG A 278 -11.70 11.09 -17.63
CA ARG A 278 -10.90 9.94 -18.10
C ARG A 278 -10.94 9.80 -19.62
N ASN A 279 -12.11 9.91 -20.24
CA ASN A 279 -12.22 9.79 -21.70
C ASN A 279 -11.44 10.89 -22.42
N LYS A 280 -11.44 12.13 -21.90
CA LYS A 280 -10.63 13.21 -22.48
C LYS A 280 -9.13 12.98 -22.30
N ILE A 281 -8.70 12.45 -21.14
CA ILE A 281 -7.31 12.02 -20.91
C ILE A 281 -6.93 10.92 -21.92
N ALA A 282 -7.75 9.88 -22.06
CA ALA A 282 -7.50 8.74 -22.96
C ALA A 282 -7.37 9.16 -24.43
N HIS A 283 -8.12 10.18 -24.86
CA HIS A 283 -8.04 10.73 -26.21
C HIS A 283 -6.99 11.84 -26.39
N GLY A 284 -6.25 12.21 -25.33
CA GLY A 284 -5.24 13.28 -25.39
C GLY A 284 -5.80 14.69 -25.58
N ASN A 285 -7.08 14.92 -25.27
CA ASN A 285 -7.72 16.24 -25.44
C ASN A 285 -7.56 17.10 -24.18
N PHE A 286 -6.35 17.60 -23.95
CA PHE A 286 -5.97 18.27 -22.70
C PHE A 286 -6.64 19.63 -22.45
N ILE A 287 -7.09 20.32 -23.51
CA ILE A 287 -7.89 21.56 -23.34
C ILE A 287 -9.23 21.22 -22.69
N GLU A 288 -9.94 20.22 -23.23
CA GLU A 288 -11.21 19.79 -22.67
C GLU A 288 -11.05 19.06 -21.32
N VAL A 289 -9.91 18.41 -21.06
CA VAL A 289 -9.58 17.92 -19.71
C VAL A 289 -9.61 19.08 -18.72
N ARG A 290 -8.92 20.19 -19.02
CA ARG A 290 -8.86 21.35 -18.13
C ARG A 290 -10.24 21.94 -17.86
N GLU A 291 -11.07 22.08 -18.88
CA GLU A 291 -12.46 22.55 -18.73
C GLU A 291 -13.25 21.64 -17.79
N LYS A 292 -13.12 20.30 -17.96
CA LYS A 292 -13.80 19.33 -17.12
C LYS A 292 -13.29 19.28 -15.68
N LEU A 293 -11.99 19.51 -15.46
CA LEU A 293 -11.41 19.63 -14.12
C LEU A 293 -11.97 20.85 -13.38
N GLU A 294 -12.12 21.99 -14.05
CA GLU A 294 -12.72 23.18 -13.42
C GLU A 294 -14.22 23.00 -13.15
N GLU A 295 -14.95 22.34 -14.06
CA GLU A 295 -16.34 21.94 -13.81
C GLU A 295 -16.42 21.04 -12.56
N TYR A 296 -15.51 20.06 -12.44
CA TYR A 296 -15.44 19.17 -11.27
C TYR A 296 -15.17 19.96 -9.98
N ALA A 297 -14.17 20.85 -10.00
CA ALA A 297 -13.80 21.66 -8.86
C ALA A 297 -14.97 22.55 -8.39
N ALA A 298 -15.72 23.12 -9.35
CA ALA A 298 -16.91 23.92 -9.04
C ALA A 298 -18.02 23.10 -8.36
N HIS A 299 -18.15 21.80 -8.66
CA HIS A 299 -19.18 20.95 -8.05
C HIS A 299 -18.79 20.33 -6.71
N PHE A 300 -17.50 19.99 -6.54
CA PHE A 300 -17.04 19.10 -5.46
C PHE A 300 -15.96 19.71 -4.56
N MET A 301 -15.31 20.81 -4.95
CA MET A 301 -14.16 21.38 -4.23
C MET A 301 -14.41 22.81 -3.71
N LYS A 302 -15.67 23.22 -3.52
CA LYS A 302 -16.05 24.59 -3.15
C LYS A 302 -15.43 25.12 -1.84
N ASN A 303 -15.19 24.24 -0.86
CA ASN A 303 -14.74 24.62 0.49
C ASN A 303 -13.31 24.15 0.78
N TYR A 304 -12.49 23.98 -0.26
CA TYR A 304 -11.10 23.55 -0.08
C TYR A 304 -10.15 24.76 -0.07
N HIS A 305 -9.17 24.70 0.82
CA HIS A 305 -8.04 25.61 0.85
C HIS A 305 -6.82 24.90 0.27
N PHE A 306 -6.25 25.46 -0.78
CA PHE A 306 -5.13 24.86 -1.49
C PHE A 306 -3.87 25.69 -1.29
N ASP A 307 -2.75 25.01 -1.05
CA ASP A 307 -1.44 25.64 -1.08
C ASP A 307 -0.96 25.72 -2.53
N TYR A 308 -1.12 26.91 -3.11
CA TYR A 308 -0.70 27.18 -4.48
C TYR A 308 0.80 27.52 -4.61
N LEU A 309 1.55 27.57 -3.49
CA LEU A 309 3.01 27.71 -3.55
C LEU A 309 3.67 26.39 -3.94
N GLU A 310 3.09 25.26 -3.54
CA GLU A 310 3.65 23.93 -3.79
C GLU A 310 3.05 23.26 -5.04
N TYR A 311 1.73 23.40 -5.27
CA TYR A 311 1.04 22.74 -6.38
C TYR A 311 0.14 23.69 -7.18
N SER A 312 0.05 23.44 -8.49
CA SER A 312 -0.93 24.10 -9.34
C SER A 312 -2.36 23.71 -8.94
N ARG A 313 -3.34 24.56 -9.28
CA ARG A 313 -4.76 24.25 -9.11
C ARG A 313 -5.16 22.95 -9.80
N GLU A 314 -4.64 22.72 -11.00
CA GLU A 314 -4.86 21.48 -11.74
C GLU A 314 -4.37 20.25 -10.94
N ASN A 315 -3.16 20.31 -10.38
CA ASN A 315 -2.60 19.23 -9.56
C ASN A 315 -3.45 18.98 -8.31
N TRP A 316 -3.98 20.02 -7.67
CA TRP A 316 -4.90 19.85 -6.55
C TRP A 316 -6.21 19.15 -6.94
N ILE A 317 -6.73 19.44 -8.14
CA ILE A 317 -7.94 18.77 -8.66
C ILE A 317 -7.64 17.30 -8.96
N TYR A 318 -6.51 17.01 -9.63
CA TYR A 318 -6.08 15.63 -9.84
C TYR A 318 -5.91 14.88 -8.51
N LEU A 319 -5.20 15.47 -7.54
CA LEU A 319 -5.02 14.91 -6.20
C LEU A 319 -6.36 14.52 -5.57
N ASN A 320 -7.34 15.42 -5.61
CA ASN A 320 -8.66 15.17 -5.05
C ASN A 320 -9.38 14.02 -5.76
N ILE A 321 -9.38 13.99 -7.09
CA ILE A 321 -10.01 12.93 -7.87
C ILE A 321 -9.33 11.59 -7.59
N CYS A 322 -8.00 11.54 -7.58
CA CYS A 322 -7.21 10.34 -7.30
C CYS A 322 -7.53 9.75 -5.92
N CYS A 323 -7.61 10.59 -4.88
CA CYS A 323 -8.00 10.14 -3.54
C CYS A 323 -9.40 9.50 -3.54
N GLU A 324 -10.37 10.10 -4.25
CA GLU A 324 -11.71 9.53 -4.33
C GLU A 324 -11.76 8.24 -5.14
N LEU A 325 -11.03 8.17 -6.25
CA LEU A 325 -10.90 6.96 -7.05
C LEU A 325 -10.23 5.84 -6.26
N ASP A 326 -9.21 6.11 -5.44
CA ASP A 326 -8.59 5.12 -4.56
C ASP A 326 -9.61 4.51 -3.58
N ILE A 327 -10.47 5.35 -2.98
CA ILE A 327 -11.54 4.91 -2.06
C ILE A 327 -12.59 4.08 -2.81
N ILE A 328 -13.04 4.54 -3.98
CA ILE A 328 -14.03 3.84 -4.80
C ILE A 328 -13.50 2.48 -5.25
N LEU A 329 -12.27 2.45 -5.80
CA LEU A 329 -11.61 1.23 -6.23
C LEU A 329 -11.40 0.28 -5.05
N THR A 330 -11.04 0.77 -3.86
CA THR A 330 -10.94 -0.09 -2.68
C THR A 330 -12.29 -0.74 -2.35
N ASN A 331 -13.40 -0.01 -2.39
CA ASN A 331 -14.72 -0.59 -2.14
C ASN A 331 -15.08 -1.68 -3.17
N ILE A 332 -14.73 -1.46 -4.43
CA ILE A 332 -14.96 -2.42 -5.51
C ILE A 332 -14.12 -3.67 -5.31
N LEU A 333 -12.82 -3.51 -5.02
CA LEU A 333 -11.91 -4.63 -4.76
C LEU A 333 -12.33 -5.43 -3.53
N TRP A 334 -12.84 -4.77 -2.49
CA TRP A 334 -13.39 -5.45 -1.32
C TRP A 334 -14.55 -6.36 -1.67
N GLU A 335 -15.50 -5.86 -2.47
CA GLU A 335 -16.65 -6.64 -2.92
C GLU A 335 -16.24 -7.78 -3.86
N LEU A 336 -15.27 -7.52 -4.75
CA LEU A 336 -14.70 -8.52 -5.65
C LEU A 336 -14.00 -9.66 -4.90
N LEU A 337 -13.18 -9.34 -3.90
CA LEU A 337 -12.33 -10.33 -3.22
C LEU A 337 -13.07 -11.12 -2.14
N SER A 338 -14.07 -10.52 -1.47
CA SER A 338 -14.56 -11.09 -0.20
C SER A 338 -15.67 -12.14 -0.34
N GLU A 339 -16.38 -12.22 -1.47
CA GLU A 339 -17.53 -13.12 -1.80
C GLU A 339 -18.56 -13.47 -0.68
N SER A 340 -18.51 -12.83 0.50
CA SER A 340 -19.30 -13.17 1.67
C SER A 340 -20.41 -12.13 1.86
N ASN A 341 -21.54 -12.42 1.21
CA ASN A 341 -22.88 -11.84 1.43
C ASN A 341 -23.02 -10.30 1.30
N VAL A 342 -23.95 -9.90 0.43
CA VAL A 342 -24.47 -8.55 0.19
C VAL A 342 -23.73 -7.76 -0.90
N SER A 343 -23.94 -8.18 -2.16
CA SER A 343 -24.27 -7.29 -3.29
C SER A 343 -24.01 -7.99 -4.64
N SER A 344 -25.04 -8.08 -5.49
CA SER A 344 -24.96 -8.58 -6.87
C SER A 344 -24.49 -7.48 -7.84
N HIS A 345 -23.64 -6.55 -7.39
CA HIS A 345 -23.27 -5.37 -8.17
C HIS A 345 -21.90 -5.47 -8.84
N VAL A 346 -21.12 -6.54 -8.62
CA VAL A 346 -19.87 -6.79 -9.38
C VAL A 346 -20.04 -7.91 -10.41
N LYS A 347 -20.79 -8.97 -10.08
CA LYS A 347 -21.09 -10.11 -10.98
C LYS A 347 -22.29 -9.86 -11.88
#